data_AF-A0A7M7MWV8-F1
#
_entry.id   AF-A0A7M7MWV8-F1
#
_cell.length_a   1.000
_cell.length_b   1.000
_cell.length_c   1.000
_cell.angle_alpha   90.00
_cell.angle_beta   90.00
_cell.angle_gamma   90.00
#
_symmetry.space_group_name_H-M   'P 1'
#
loop_
_entity.id
_entity.type
_entity.pdbx_description
1 polymer ?
#
loop_
_entity_poly.entity_id
_entity_poly.type
_entity_poly.pdbx_seq_one_letter_code
_entity_poly.pdbx_strand_id
1 'polypeptide(L)'
;MLKQVSPEKGIYIIWLSVALSLCWPLPINSTRKQIVCMKILQIGAIISAFMILLPLIYTIYLNLDNLNIFFKSICLLMGVFQHIVQTTTCFIKYDSLQRVVEEMMICIKEMQLNEIMCAYVAKCNIFYGGTIVLIYTTATVFILGPTFLPITFPWETEYPFQVNYTSRNFIIYMHQFFFTYQCAAHICVSMFVALLLWFTSARFECLVKELQKTTNIEMLIVCLKKQLLLRRYAEDVVNCIRFIIFYTMAVSTIVLTLSGIILITVSENNVMYDNVMYVM
;
A
#
# COMPACT_ATOMS: atom_id res chain seq x y z
N MET A 1 -5.94 -10.05 29.34
CA MET A 1 -5.01 -8.88 29.32
C MET A 1 -4.12 -8.99 28.10
N LEU A 2 -4.42 -8.28 27.01
CA LEU A 2 -3.48 -8.17 25.87
C LEU A 2 -2.26 -7.39 26.36
N LYS A 3 -1.07 -8.03 26.30
CA LYS A 3 0.22 -7.35 26.50
C LYS A 3 0.22 -6.08 25.64
N GLN A 4 0.36 -4.91 26.26
CA GLN A 4 0.52 -3.64 25.53
C GLN A 4 1.68 -3.80 24.55
N VAL A 5 1.35 -3.78 23.26
CA VAL A 5 2.36 -3.81 22.21
C VAL A 5 3.07 -2.46 22.26
N SER A 6 4.40 -2.47 22.37
CA SER A 6 5.17 -1.23 22.32
C SER A 6 4.93 -0.57 20.96
N PRO A 7 4.77 0.77 20.91
CA PRO A 7 4.46 1.48 19.68
C PRO A 7 5.50 1.25 18.58
N GLU A 8 6.75 1.07 18.98
CA GLU A 8 7.87 0.70 18.10
C GLU A 8 7.60 -0.61 17.35
N LYS A 9 7.00 -1.61 18.01
CA LYS A 9 6.66 -2.88 17.35
C LYS A 9 5.55 -2.70 16.32
N GLY A 10 4.54 -1.88 16.62
CA GLY A 10 3.48 -1.59 15.65
C GLY A 10 4.00 -0.88 14.42
N ILE A 11 4.90 0.09 14.60
CA ILE A 11 5.56 0.79 13.49
C ILE A 11 6.48 -0.13 12.71
N TYR A 12 7.20 -1.02 13.39
CA TYR A 12 8.04 -2.02 12.74
C TYR A 12 7.23 -2.97 11.85
N ILE A 13 6.04 -3.40 12.29
CA ILE A 13 5.14 -4.23 11.49
C ILE A 13 4.69 -3.47 10.24
N ILE A 14 4.29 -2.21 10.37
CA ILE A 14 3.89 -1.38 9.22
C ILE A 14 5.08 -1.19 8.28
N TRP A 15 6.26 -0.85 8.80
CA TRP A 15 7.50 -0.74 8.03
C TRP A 15 7.78 -2.01 7.23
N LEU A 16 7.71 -3.18 7.87
CA LEU A 16 7.95 -4.47 7.22
C LEU A 16 6.93 -4.72 6.11
N SER A 17 5.66 -4.37 6.33
CA SER A 17 4.58 -4.55 5.35
C SER A 17 4.72 -3.67 4.10
N VAL A 18 5.45 -2.56 4.17
CA VAL A 18 5.69 -1.68 3.01
C VAL A 18 7.13 -1.77 2.49
N ALA A 19 7.98 -2.58 3.11
CA ALA A 19 9.39 -2.67 2.73
C ALA A 19 9.57 -3.07 1.25
N LEU A 20 8.75 -4.00 0.76
CA LEU A 20 8.78 -4.46 -0.63
C LEU A 20 8.28 -3.41 -1.64
N SER A 21 7.51 -2.41 -1.20
CA SER A 21 7.07 -1.31 -2.06
C SER A 21 8.16 -0.27 -2.28
N LEU A 22 9.23 -0.31 -1.47
CA LEU A 22 10.33 0.66 -1.48
C LEU A 22 9.87 2.11 -1.23
N CYS A 23 8.64 2.32 -0.74
CA CYS A 23 8.07 3.63 -0.48
C CYS A 23 8.52 4.22 0.86
N TRP A 24 8.96 3.38 1.81
CA TRP A 24 9.43 3.85 3.10
C TRP A 24 10.86 4.41 2.98
N PRO A 25 11.10 5.66 3.40
CA PRO A 25 12.39 6.31 3.24
C PRO A 25 13.43 5.76 4.22
N LEU A 26 14.70 5.75 3.82
CA LEU A 26 15.80 5.45 4.73
C LEU A 26 15.96 6.54 5.81
N PRO A 27 16.52 6.22 6.98
CA PRO A 27 16.85 7.22 8.01
C PRO A 27 17.75 8.35 7.49
N ILE A 28 17.69 9.53 8.12
CA ILE A 28 18.53 10.69 7.71
C ILE A 28 20.04 10.38 7.84
N ASN A 29 20.42 9.53 8.80
CA ASN A 29 21.81 9.14 9.03
C ASN A 29 22.34 8.13 8.00
N SER A 30 21.53 7.73 7.01
CA SER A 30 21.97 6.82 5.96
C SER A 30 22.97 7.47 5.02
N THR A 31 23.93 6.66 4.55
CA THR A 31 24.98 7.14 3.64
C THR A 31 24.37 7.56 2.30
N ARG A 32 25.01 8.53 1.63
CA ARG A 32 24.60 8.97 0.27
C ARG A 32 24.47 7.80 -0.71
N LYS A 33 25.34 6.79 -0.60
CA LYS A 33 25.31 5.57 -1.42
C LYS A 33 24.04 4.75 -1.19
N GLN A 34 23.59 4.60 0.05
CA GLN A 34 22.36 3.88 0.38
C GLN A 34 21.11 4.59 -0.19
N ILE A 35 21.06 5.92 -0.10
CA ILE A 35 19.95 6.72 -0.67
C ILE A 35 19.92 6.57 -2.19
N VAL A 36 21.07 6.64 -2.85
CA VAL A 36 21.16 6.42 -4.31
C VAL A 36 20.73 5.00 -4.67
N CYS A 37 21.15 3.98 -3.91
CA CYS A 37 20.73 2.60 -4.11
C CYS A 37 19.20 2.45 -4.03
N MET A 38 18.55 3.03 -3.01
CA MET A 38 17.09 2.97 -2.89
C MET A 38 16.38 3.65 -4.06
N LYS A 39 16.88 4.80 -4.53
CA LYS A 39 16.32 5.48 -5.71
C LYS A 39 16.47 4.63 -6.98
N ILE A 40 17.60 3.94 -7.14
CA ILE A 40 17.82 2.98 -8.25
C ILE A 40 16.84 1.80 -8.14
N LEU A 41 16.62 1.26 -6.95
CA LEU A 41 15.66 0.17 -6.72
C LEU A 41 14.22 0.61 -7.04
N GLN A 42 13.83 1.84 -6.68
CA GLN A 42 12.52 2.40 -7.04
C GLN A 42 12.35 2.52 -8.57
N ILE A 43 13.40 2.96 -9.29
CA ILE A 43 13.39 2.99 -10.76
C ILE A 43 13.27 1.56 -11.32
N GLY A 44 14.01 0.60 -10.76
CA GLY A 44 13.90 -0.81 -11.13
C GLY A 44 12.50 -1.37 -10.91
N ALA A 45 11.83 -1.02 -9.82
CA ALA A 45 10.44 -1.41 -9.56
C ALA A 45 9.47 -0.80 -10.59
N ILE A 46 9.68 0.45 -11.00
CA ILE A 46 8.87 1.06 -12.08
C ILE A 46 9.09 0.32 -13.41
N ILE A 47 10.34 0.00 -13.76
CA ILE A 47 10.65 -0.78 -14.98
C ILE A 47 9.98 -2.17 -14.91
N SER A 48 10.07 -2.85 -13.77
CA SER A 48 9.40 -4.13 -13.49
C SER A 48 7.89 -4.04 -13.72
N ALA A 49 7.25 -2.96 -13.29
CA ALA A 49 5.82 -2.71 -13.52
C ALA A 49 5.49 -2.56 -15.01
N PHE A 50 6.30 -1.83 -15.79
CA PHE A 50 6.10 -1.71 -17.24
C PHE A 50 6.23 -3.05 -17.99
N MET A 51 7.10 -3.94 -17.53
CA MET A 51 7.25 -5.29 -18.10
C MET A 51 5.98 -6.14 -17.94
N ILE A 52 5.12 -5.85 -16.96
CA ILE A 52 3.81 -6.50 -16.78
C ILE A 52 2.68 -5.69 -17.43
N LEU A 53 2.80 -4.36 -17.45
CA LEU A 53 1.84 -3.45 -18.07
C LEU A 53 1.62 -3.80 -19.56
N LEU A 54 2.70 -4.01 -20.30
CA LEU A 54 2.63 -4.26 -21.76
C LEU A 54 1.90 -5.59 -22.09
N PRO A 55 2.24 -6.74 -21.48
CA PRO A 55 1.46 -7.98 -21.65
C PRO A 55 -0.02 -7.85 -21.25
N LEU A 56 -0.33 -7.11 -20.18
CA LEU A 56 -1.73 -6.90 -19.78
C LEU A 56 -2.51 -6.10 -20.81
N ILE A 57 -1.93 -5.02 -21.35
CA ILE A 57 -2.57 -4.24 -22.44
C ILE A 57 -2.79 -5.13 -23.66
N TYR A 58 -1.80 -5.96 -24.01
CA TYR A 58 -1.93 -6.91 -25.12
C TYR A 58 -3.04 -7.93 -24.88
N THR A 59 -3.16 -8.46 -23.66
CA THR A 59 -4.22 -9.39 -23.26
C THR A 59 -5.60 -8.76 -23.41
N ILE A 60 -5.76 -7.51 -22.97
CA ILE A 60 -7.00 -6.73 -23.12
C ILE A 60 -7.36 -6.58 -24.60
N TYR A 61 -6.37 -6.23 -25.44
CA TYR A 61 -6.58 -6.04 -26.87
C TYR A 61 -7.05 -7.33 -27.57
N LEU A 62 -6.53 -8.49 -27.17
CA LEU A 62 -6.93 -9.78 -27.76
C LEU A 62 -8.28 -10.30 -27.24
N ASN A 63 -8.66 -9.94 -26.01
CA ASN A 63 -9.84 -10.48 -25.35
C ASN A 63 -10.97 -9.45 -25.17
N LEU A 64 -11.11 -8.51 -26.11
CA LEU A 64 -12.16 -7.48 -26.05
C LEU A 64 -13.59 -8.06 -26.03
N ASP A 65 -13.79 -9.22 -26.68
CA ASP A 65 -15.09 -9.88 -26.75
C ASP A 65 -15.43 -10.69 -25.48
N ASN A 66 -14.41 -11.10 -24.70
CA ASN A 66 -14.61 -11.84 -23.46
C ASN A 66 -14.63 -10.90 -22.26
N LEU A 67 -15.83 -10.43 -21.92
CA LEU A 67 -16.03 -9.47 -20.83
C LEU A 67 -15.40 -9.89 -19.49
N ASN A 68 -15.39 -11.19 -19.16
CA ASN A 68 -14.81 -11.66 -17.90
C ASN A 68 -13.29 -11.46 -17.86
N ILE A 69 -12.58 -11.86 -18.92
CA ILE A 69 -11.12 -11.66 -19.04
C ILE A 69 -10.83 -10.16 -19.11
N PHE A 70 -11.59 -9.42 -19.92
CA PHE A 70 -11.46 -7.98 -20.07
C PHE A 70 -11.53 -7.23 -18.72
N PHE A 71 -12.58 -7.45 -17.93
CA PHE A 71 -12.73 -6.77 -16.63
C PHE A 71 -11.66 -7.20 -15.62
N LYS A 72 -11.28 -8.48 -15.57
CA LYS A 72 -10.17 -8.96 -14.74
C LYS A 72 -8.85 -8.27 -15.11
N SER A 73 -8.51 -8.23 -16.39
CA SER A 73 -7.28 -7.59 -16.88
C SER A 73 -7.28 -6.08 -16.61
N ILE A 74 -8.42 -5.39 -16.70
CA ILE A 74 -8.52 -3.98 -16.29
C ILE A 74 -8.27 -3.81 -14.79
N CYS A 75 -8.85 -4.67 -13.94
CA CYS A 75 -8.60 -4.61 -12.50
C CYS A 75 -7.11 -4.78 -12.17
N LEU A 76 -6.45 -5.74 -12.82
CA LEU A 76 -5.01 -5.95 -12.70
C LEU A 76 -4.21 -4.74 -13.20
N LEU A 77 -4.60 -4.15 -14.34
CA LEU A 77 -3.98 -2.97 -14.91
C LEU A 77 -4.04 -1.77 -13.94
N MET A 78 -5.18 -1.57 -13.27
CA MET A 78 -5.33 -0.54 -12.24
C MET A 78 -4.37 -0.76 -11.06
N GLY A 79 -4.13 -2.02 -10.66
CA GLY A 79 -3.11 -2.38 -9.67
C GLY A 79 -1.69 -2.02 -10.11
N VAL A 80 -1.34 -2.26 -11.38
CA VAL A 80 -0.04 -1.86 -11.96
C VAL A 80 0.10 -0.34 -11.98
N PHE A 81 -0.94 0.39 -12.39
CA PHE A 81 -0.92 1.85 -12.37
C PHE A 81 -0.78 2.40 -10.95
N GLN A 82 -1.47 1.81 -9.97
CA GLN A 82 -1.32 2.18 -8.56
C GLN A 82 0.11 2.00 -8.07
N HIS A 83 0.76 0.88 -8.40
CA HIS A 83 2.17 0.67 -8.12
C HIS A 83 3.02 1.81 -8.74
N ILE A 84 2.88 2.09 -10.04
CA ILE A 84 3.68 3.11 -10.74
C ILE A 84 3.49 4.50 -10.11
N VAL A 85 2.25 4.92 -9.89
CA VAL A 85 1.92 6.25 -9.37
C VAL A 85 2.41 6.43 -7.93
N GLN A 86 2.22 5.42 -7.07
CA GLN A 86 2.68 5.48 -5.68
C GLN A 86 4.21 5.50 -5.60
N THR A 87 4.91 4.62 -6.33
CA THR A 87 6.39 4.61 -6.37
C THR A 87 6.95 5.93 -6.88
N THR A 88 6.36 6.48 -7.94
CA THR A 88 6.77 7.78 -8.50
C THR A 88 6.55 8.91 -7.50
N THR A 89 5.41 8.90 -6.78
CA THR A 89 5.11 9.91 -5.76
C THR A 89 6.11 9.84 -4.61
N CYS A 90 6.42 8.63 -4.13
CA CYS A 90 7.43 8.41 -3.09
C CYS A 90 8.84 8.80 -3.55
N PHE A 91 9.18 8.59 -4.82
CA PHE A 91 10.45 9.02 -5.39
C PHE A 91 10.57 10.56 -5.40
N ILE A 92 9.54 11.26 -5.88
CA ILE A 92 9.52 12.73 -5.96
C ILE A 92 9.52 13.37 -4.56
N LYS A 93 8.76 12.80 -3.63
CA LYS A 93 8.61 13.32 -2.26
C LYS A 93 9.60 12.71 -1.27
N TYR A 94 10.62 11.99 -1.74
CA TYR A 94 11.53 11.20 -0.91
C TYR A 94 12.11 12.00 0.27
N ASP A 95 12.67 13.18 0.02
CA ASP A 95 13.35 13.98 1.05
C ASP A 95 12.37 14.53 2.10
N SER A 96 11.16 14.90 1.66
CA SER A 96 10.09 15.36 2.56
C SER A 96 9.55 14.21 3.41
N LEU A 97 9.35 13.04 2.80
CA LEU A 97 8.91 11.84 3.47
C LEU A 97 9.95 11.36 4.49
N GLN A 98 11.23 11.41 4.13
CA GLN A 98 12.36 11.08 5.01
C GLN A 98 12.36 11.95 6.26
N ARG A 99 12.23 13.27 6.12
CA ARG A 99 12.16 14.21 7.24
C ARG A 99 10.96 13.94 8.15
N VAL A 100 9.78 13.75 7.57
CA VAL A 100 8.53 13.52 8.31
C VAL A 100 8.57 12.21 9.11
N VAL A 101 9.13 11.15 8.51
CA VAL A 101 9.31 9.84 9.17
C VAL A 101 10.37 9.91 10.26
N GLU A 102 11.48 10.61 10.03
CA GLU A 102 12.52 10.77 11.05
C GLU A 102 11.99 11.53 12.28
N GLU A 103 11.29 12.65 12.07
CA GLU A 103 10.66 13.41 13.18
C GLU A 103 9.67 12.55 13.97
N MET A 104 8.90 11.70 13.29
CA MET A 104 8.02 10.73 13.94
C MET A 104 8.84 9.76 14.82
N MET A 105 9.89 9.14 14.25
CA MET A 105 10.73 8.16 14.96
C MET A 105 11.48 8.76 16.15
N ILE A 106 12.00 9.99 16.02
CA ILE A 106 12.64 10.72 17.13
C ILE A 106 11.62 10.98 18.24
N CYS A 107 10.44 11.48 17.90
CA CYS A 107 9.40 11.81 18.87
C CYS A 107 8.91 10.57 19.65
N ILE A 108 8.85 9.41 18.99
CA ILE A 108 8.50 8.13 19.65
C ILE A 108 9.60 7.68 20.62
N LYS A 109 10.87 7.96 20.32
CA LYS A 109 12.02 7.59 21.18
C LYS A 109 12.24 8.55 22.34
N GLU A 110 12.09 9.86 22.12
CA GLU A 110 12.37 10.90 23.11
C GLU A 110 11.27 11.06 24.15
N MET A 111 10.00 10.85 23.76
CA MET A 111 8.92 10.92 24.74
C MET A 111 8.82 9.58 25.48
N GLN A 112 8.90 9.63 26.82
CA GLN A 112 8.11 8.70 27.62
C GLN A 112 6.68 8.80 27.08
N LEU A 113 6.23 7.74 26.44
CA LEU A 113 4.99 7.73 25.69
C LEU A 113 3.89 8.31 26.56
N ASN A 114 3.37 9.48 26.19
CA ASN A 114 2.15 9.97 26.82
C ASN A 114 1.12 8.84 26.68
N GLU A 115 0.42 8.53 27.77
CA GLU A 115 -0.53 7.40 27.86
C GLU A 115 -1.51 7.36 26.66
N ILE A 116 -1.81 8.55 26.13
CA ILE A 116 -2.60 8.80 24.93
C ILE A 116 -1.94 8.21 23.68
N MET A 117 -0.67 8.52 23.41
CA MET A 117 0.07 7.97 22.26
C MET A 117 0.17 6.44 22.36
N CYS A 118 0.29 5.90 23.59
CA CYS A 118 0.26 4.45 23.86
C CYS A 118 -1.09 3.84 23.49
N ALA A 119 -2.17 4.44 23.98
CA ALA A 119 -3.53 3.99 23.74
C ALA A 119 -3.89 4.03 22.25
N TYR A 120 -3.50 5.10 21.55
CA TYR A 120 -3.73 5.23 20.10
C TYR A 120 -2.96 4.18 19.30
N VAL A 121 -1.67 4.01 19.58
CA VAL A 121 -0.88 3.01 18.84
C VAL A 121 -1.36 1.58 19.15
N ALA A 122 -1.72 1.28 20.39
CA ALA A 122 -2.26 -0.03 20.76
C ALA A 122 -3.60 -0.32 20.05
N LYS A 123 -4.51 0.66 19.96
CA LYS A 123 -5.79 0.52 19.27
C LYS A 123 -5.62 0.31 17.77
N CYS A 124 -4.70 1.05 17.16
CA CYS A 124 -4.40 0.96 15.73
C CYS A 124 -3.68 -0.35 15.35
N ASN A 125 -2.85 -0.90 16.24
CA ASN A 125 -2.00 -2.04 15.91
C ASN A 125 -2.78 -3.33 15.59
N ILE A 126 -3.90 -3.60 16.28
CA ILE A 126 -4.71 -4.80 16.02
C ILE A 126 -5.37 -4.72 14.65
N PHE A 127 -5.96 -3.56 14.32
CA PHE A 127 -6.62 -3.34 13.04
C PHE A 127 -5.63 -3.37 11.87
N TYR A 128 -4.49 -2.69 12.00
CA TYR A 128 -3.45 -2.70 10.97
C TYR A 128 -2.82 -4.07 10.80
N GLY A 129 -2.47 -4.74 11.90
CA GLY A 129 -1.92 -6.09 11.85
C GLY A 129 -2.85 -7.07 11.16
N GLY A 130 -4.14 -7.07 11.53
CA GLY A 130 -5.14 -7.91 10.88
C GLY A 130 -5.28 -7.63 9.38
N THR A 131 -5.33 -6.35 9.00
CA THR A 131 -5.47 -5.96 7.58
C THR A 131 -4.23 -6.34 6.76
N ILE A 132 -3.03 -6.15 7.30
CA ILE A 132 -1.77 -6.55 6.65
C ILE A 132 -1.75 -8.07 6.43
N VAL A 133 -2.13 -8.85 7.45
CA VAL A 133 -2.19 -10.32 7.34
C VAL A 133 -3.18 -10.75 6.26
N LEU A 134 -4.36 -10.12 6.19
CA LEU A 134 -5.34 -10.40 5.14
C LEU A 134 -4.78 -10.07 3.75
N ILE A 135 -4.19 -8.89 3.56
CA ILE A 135 -3.61 -8.47 2.26
C ILE A 135 -2.57 -9.49 1.80
N TYR A 136 -1.59 -9.82 2.63
CA TYR A 136 -0.53 -10.76 2.24
C TYR A 136 -1.06 -12.18 2.05
N THR A 137 -2.03 -12.62 2.85
CA THR A 137 -2.68 -13.92 2.67
C THR A 137 -3.42 -13.99 1.33
N THR A 138 -4.16 -12.94 0.96
CA THR A 138 -4.83 -12.88 -0.35
C THR A 138 -3.84 -12.91 -1.51
N ALA A 139 -2.71 -12.22 -1.39
CA ALA A 139 -1.64 -12.26 -2.39
C ALA A 139 -1.04 -13.67 -2.52
N THR A 140 -0.79 -14.36 -1.39
CA THR A 140 -0.31 -15.75 -1.41
C THR A 140 -1.31 -16.70 -2.05
N VAL A 141 -2.60 -16.61 -1.70
CA VAL A 141 -3.66 -17.44 -2.31
C VAL A 141 -3.75 -17.18 -3.81
N PHE A 142 -3.69 -15.91 -4.23
CA PHE A 142 -3.74 -15.53 -5.65
C PHE A 142 -2.58 -16.14 -6.45
N ILE A 143 -1.35 -16.03 -5.94
CA ILE A 143 -0.15 -16.60 -6.58
C ILE A 143 -0.22 -18.13 -6.64
N LEU A 144 -0.80 -18.78 -5.64
CA LEU A 144 -0.98 -20.24 -5.64
C LEU A 144 -2.11 -20.73 -6.54
N GLY A 145 -2.91 -19.82 -7.14
CA GLY A 145 -4.00 -20.15 -8.07
C GLY A 145 -3.63 -21.21 -9.11
N PRO A 146 -2.52 -21.07 -9.87
CA PRO A 146 -2.05 -22.05 -10.85
C PRO A 146 -1.76 -23.45 -10.31
N THR A 147 -1.54 -23.62 -9.00
CA THR A 147 -1.33 -24.96 -8.41
C THR A 147 -2.63 -25.73 -8.19
N PHE A 148 -3.77 -25.02 -8.11
CA PHE A 148 -5.08 -25.61 -7.83
C PHE A 148 -6.06 -25.48 -9.00
N LEU A 149 -5.85 -24.51 -9.88
CA LEU A 149 -6.69 -24.21 -11.03
C LEU A 149 -5.96 -24.57 -12.34
N PRO A 150 -6.68 -24.91 -13.42
CA PRO A 150 -6.10 -25.21 -14.73
C PRO A 150 -5.67 -23.93 -15.48
N ILE A 151 -4.92 -23.06 -14.80
CA ILE A 151 -4.37 -21.81 -15.34
C ILE A 151 -2.85 -21.84 -15.29
N THR A 152 -2.19 -21.31 -16.31
CA THR A 152 -0.72 -21.34 -16.40
C THR A 152 -0.06 -20.27 -15.51
N PHE A 153 -0.69 -19.10 -15.41
CA PHE A 153 -0.15 -17.93 -14.72
C PHE A 153 -1.21 -17.29 -13.83
N PRO A 154 -0.84 -16.75 -12.64
CA PRO A 154 -1.81 -16.09 -11.77
C PRO A 154 -2.49 -14.87 -12.42
N TRP A 155 -1.76 -14.15 -13.29
CA TRP A 155 -2.26 -12.92 -13.91
C TRP A 155 -3.00 -13.14 -15.25
N GLU A 156 -3.29 -14.39 -15.65
CA GLU A 156 -3.99 -14.75 -16.91
C GLU A 156 -3.53 -13.88 -18.12
N THR A 157 -2.22 -13.61 -18.24
CA THR A 157 -1.66 -12.71 -19.25
C THR A 157 -1.19 -13.45 -20.49
N GLU A 158 -1.49 -12.89 -21.66
CA GLU A 158 -0.95 -13.31 -22.95
C GLU A 158 0.35 -12.58 -23.29
N TYR A 159 1.30 -13.31 -23.86
CA TYR A 159 2.61 -12.79 -24.26
C TYR A 159 2.78 -12.89 -25.78
N PRO A 160 3.37 -11.89 -26.45
CA PRO A 160 3.56 -11.88 -27.91
C PRO A 160 4.66 -12.84 -28.41
N PHE A 161 5.20 -13.67 -27.51
CA PHE A 161 6.23 -14.66 -27.80
C PHE A 161 5.83 -16.02 -27.22
N GLN A 162 6.33 -17.11 -27.80
CA GLN A 162 5.95 -18.46 -27.39
C GLN A 162 6.39 -18.76 -25.95
N VAL A 163 5.43 -19.00 -25.06
CA VAL A 163 5.67 -19.30 -23.64
C VAL A 163 5.88 -20.80 -23.38
N ASN A 164 5.78 -21.64 -24.42
CA ASN A 164 5.78 -23.11 -24.31
C ASN A 164 7.07 -23.76 -23.80
N TYR A 165 8.17 -23.02 -23.62
CA TYR A 165 9.42 -23.57 -23.07
C TYR A 165 9.46 -23.42 -21.55
N THR A 166 9.71 -24.52 -20.84
CA THR A 166 9.73 -24.63 -19.37
C THR A 166 10.52 -23.50 -18.68
N SER A 167 11.70 -23.14 -19.21
CA SER A 167 12.54 -22.09 -18.62
C SER A 167 11.92 -20.69 -18.74
N ARG A 168 11.25 -20.36 -19.86
CA ARG A 168 10.60 -19.05 -20.05
C ARG A 168 9.38 -18.93 -19.14
N ASN A 169 8.59 -19.99 -19.05
CA ASN A 169 7.45 -20.07 -18.12
C ASN A 169 7.89 -19.81 -16.67
N PHE A 170 8.96 -20.47 -16.22
CA PHE A 170 9.48 -20.28 -14.87
C PHE A 170 9.92 -18.84 -14.58
N ILE A 171 10.62 -18.19 -15.52
CA ILE A 171 11.05 -16.78 -15.36
C ILE A 171 9.84 -15.85 -15.24
N ILE A 172 8.82 -16.03 -16.09
CA ILE A 172 7.59 -15.24 -16.06
C ILE A 172 6.86 -15.44 -14.73
N TYR A 173 6.71 -16.69 -14.30
CA TYR A 173 6.05 -17.01 -13.04
C TYR A 173 6.77 -16.37 -11.85
N MET A 174 8.10 -16.44 -11.79
CA MET A 174 8.89 -15.80 -10.73
C MET A 174 8.76 -14.26 -10.75
N HIS A 175 8.69 -13.66 -11.93
CA HIS A 175 8.45 -12.22 -12.06
C HIS A 175 7.06 -11.83 -11.54
N GLN A 176 6.01 -12.56 -11.96
CA GLN A 176 4.64 -12.33 -11.49
C GLN A 176 4.49 -12.60 -9.98
N PHE A 177 5.17 -13.62 -9.45
CA PHE A 177 5.24 -13.90 -8.02
C PHE A 177 5.78 -12.69 -7.25
N PHE A 178 6.96 -12.19 -7.64
CA PHE A 178 7.60 -11.08 -6.97
C PHE A 178 6.75 -9.81 -7.08
N PHE A 179 6.24 -9.51 -8.27
CA PHE A 179 5.44 -8.33 -8.51
C PHE A 179 4.11 -8.35 -7.74
N THR A 180 3.48 -9.52 -7.57
CA THR A 180 2.26 -9.63 -6.77
C THR A 180 2.50 -9.25 -5.31
N TYR A 181 3.63 -9.65 -4.73
CA TYR A 181 4.00 -9.21 -3.38
C TYR A 181 4.38 -7.72 -3.33
N GLN A 182 4.95 -7.16 -4.39
CA GLN A 182 5.13 -5.70 -4.50
C GLN A 182 3.78 -4.98 -4.51
N CYS A 183 2.80 -5.44 -5.28
CA CYS A 183 1.43 -4.91 -5.27
C CYS A 183 0.81 -5.00 -3.85
N ALA A 184 0.96 -6.12 -3.16
CA ALA A 184 0.50 -6.27 -1.77
C ALA A 184 1.12 -5.22 -0.84
N ALA A 185 2.44 -4.99 -0.97
CA ALA A 185 3.13 -3.96 -0.22
C ALA A 185 2.66 -2.54 -0.57
N HIS A 186 2.35 -2.27 -1.84
CA HIS A 186 1.75 -1.01 -2.30
C HIS A 186 0.36 -0.75 -1.71
N ILE A 187 -0.46 -1.80 -1.55
CA ILE A 187 -1.73 -1.67 -0.83
C ILE A 187 -1.45 -1.27 0.63
N CYS A 188 -0.43 -1.86 1.26
CA CYS A 188 -0.02 -1.52 2.63
C CYS A 188 0.54 -0.09 2.79
N VAL A 189 0.90 0.61 1.71
CA VAL A 189 1.30 2.04 1.76
C VAL A 189 0.17 2.90 2.34
N SER A 190 -1.10 2.51 2.14
CA SER A 190 -2.24 3.16 2.79
C SER A 190 -2.16 3.12 4.33
N MET A 191 -1.64 2.04 4.91
CA MET A 191 -1.42 1.91 6.35
C MET A 191 -0.28 2.80 6.83
N PHE A 192 0.78 2.92 6.04
CA PHE A 192 1.85 3.87 6.30
C PHE A 192 1.36 5.33 6.28
N VAL A 193 0.56 5.69 5.28
CA VAL A 193 -0.07 7.02 5.19
C VAL A 193 -0.96 7.27 6.40
N ALA A 194 -1.77 6.28 6.77
CA ALA A 194 -2.63 6.39 7.94
C ALA A 194 -1.81 6.55 9.23
N LEU A 195 -0.72 5.79 9.41
CA LEU A 195 0.19 5.93 10.55
C LEU A 195 0.69 7.37 10.73
N LEU A 196 1.13 8.03 9.65
CA LEU A 196 1.57 9.43 9.70
C LEU A 196 0.46 10.39 10.13
N LEU A 197 -0.76 10.20 9.61
CA LEU A 197 -1.92 11.01 9.97
C LEU A 197 -2.34 10.79 11.43
N TRP A 198 -2.38 9.54 11.89
CA TRP A 198 -2.70 9.20 13.28
C TRP A 198 -1.67 9.75 14.25
N PHE A 199 -0.38 9.63 13.93
CA PHE A 199 0.68 10.23 14.73
C PHE A 199 0.52 11.74 14.83
N THR A 200 0.26 12.40 13.70
CA THR A 200 0.01 13.85 13.65
C THR A 200 -1.20 14.23 14.52
N SER A 201 -2.31 13.49 14.40
CA SER A 201 -3.52 13.70 15.19
C SER A 201 -3.27 13.52 16.69
N ALA A 202 -2.55 12.47 17.10
CA ALA A 202 -2.22 12.23 18.50
C ALA A 202 -1.39 13.38 19.11
N ARG A 203 -0.46 13.96 18.34
CA ARG A 203 0.30 15.15 18.80
C ARG A 203 -0.59 16.38 18.99
N PHE A 204 -1.61 16.57 18.15
CA PHE A 204 -2.57 17.66 18.34
C PHE A 204 -3.42 17.45 19.59
N GLU A 205 -3.85 16.22 19.87
CA GLU A 205 -4.62 15.92 21.09
C GLU A 205 -3.77 16.15 22.35
N CYS A 206 -2.50 15.76 22.32
CA CYS A 206 -1.55 16.06 23.39
C CYS A 206 -1.43 17.57 23.62
N LEU A 207 -1.29 18.34 22.55
CA LEU A 207 -1.20 19.80 22.61
C LEU A 207 -2.48 20.44 23.17
N VAL A 208 -3.66 19.95 22.79
CA VAL A 208 -4.94 20.44 23.35
C VAL A 208 -5.00 20.22 24.86
N LYS A 209 -4.50 19.08 25.35
CA LYS A 209 -4.44 18.81 26.80
C LYS A 209 -3.44 19.70 27.53
N GLU A 210 -2.30 20.03 26.92
CA GLU A 210 -1.37 21.04 27.46
C GLU A 210 -2.03 22.42 27.52
N LEU A 211 -2.74 22.81 26.45
CA LEU A 211 -3.44 24.09 26.37
C LEU A 211 -4.52 24.21 27.47
N GLN A 212 -5.30 23.16 27.71
CA GLN A 212 -6.32 23.14 28.76
C GLN A 212 -5.76 23.28 30.18
N LYS A 213 -4.53 22.83 30.41
CA LYS A 213 -3.86 22.91 31.72
C LYS A 213 -3.11 24.23 31.93
N THR A 214 -3.07 25.09 30.92
CA THR A 214 -2.29 26.32 30.95
C THR A 214 -3.00 27.39 31.78
N THR A 215 -2.34 27.90 32.81
CA THR A 215 -2.89 28.95 33.70
C THR A 215 -2.29 30.34 33.44
N ASN A 216 -1.12 30.42 32.79
CA ASN A 216 -0.32 31.63 32.66
C ASN A 216 -0.12 32.04 31.20
N ILE A 217 -0.02 33.35 30.93
CA ILE A 217 0.20 33.90 29.59
C ILE A 217 1.54 33.42 28.98
N GLU A 218 2.60 33.31 29.78
CA GLU A 218 3.89 32.79 29.31
C GLU A 218 3.81 31.34 28.82
N MET A 219 3.11 30.48 29.58
CA MET A 219 2.85 29.10 29.20
C MET A 219 1.97 29.03 27.94
N LEU A 220 1.01 29.95 27.78
CA LEU A 220 0.17 30.05 26.59
C LEU A 220 1.01 30.38 25.35
N ILE A 221 1.95 31.33 25.46
CA ILE A 221 2.86 31.69 24.36
C ILE A 221 3.71 30.47 23.95
N VAL A 222 4.20 29.68 24.90
CA VAL A 222 4.95 28.44 24.62
C VAL A 222 4.07 27.41 23.91
N CYS A 223 2.82 27.23 24.36
CA CYS A 223 1.87 26.31 23.73
C CYS A 223 1.51 26.73 22.29
N LEU A 224 1.32 28.03 22.05
CA LEU A 224 1.08 28.55 20.70
C LEU A 224 2.28 28.35 19.77
N LYS A 225 3.51 28.52 20.26
CA LYS A 225 4.72 28.20 19.48
C LYS A 225 4.78 26.71 19.11
N LYS A 226 4.48 25.81 20.05
CA LYS A 226 4.36 24.36 19.79
C LYS A 226 3.29 24.07 18.73
N GLN A 227 2.14 24.74 18.79
CA GLN A 227 1.06 24.59 17.82
C GLN A 227 1.51 24.94 16.40
N LEU A 228 2.22 26.06 16.23
CA LEU A 228 2.70 26.50 14.92
C LEU A 228 3.70 25.49 14.32
N LEU A 229 4.62 24.97 15.14
CA LEU A 229 5.56 23.92 14.71
C LEU A 229 4.83 22.64 14.30
N LEU A 230 3.85 22.20 15.09
CA LEU A 230 3.08 21.00 14.79
C LEU A 230 2.21 21.17 13.54
N ARG A 231 1.65 22.36 13.32
CA ARG A 231 0.93 22.69 12.09
C ARG A 231 1.85 22.60 10.87
N ARG A 232 3.07 23.12 10.95
CA ARG A 232 4.04 23.01 9.86
C ARG A 232 4.38 21.54 9.54
N TYR A 233 4.58 20.72 10.57
CA TYR A 233 4.76 19.28 10.39
C TYR A 233 3.55 18.63 9.71
N ALA A 234 2.33 18.96 10.13
CA ALA A 234 1.11 18.43 9.53
C ALA A 234 0.96 18.84 8.05
N GLU A 235 1.30 20.08 7.72
CA GLU A 235 1.33 20.57 6.33
C GLU A 235 2.36 19.79 5.50
N ASP A 236 3.54 19.51 6.05
CA ASP A 236 4.57 18.68 5.41
C ASP A 236 4.06 17.23 5.20
N VAL A 237 3.43 16.62 6.20
CA VAL A 237 2.80 15.28 6.10
C VAL A 237 1.77 15.25 4.99
N VAL A 238 0.79 16.16 5.02
CA VAL A 238 -0.30 16.24 4.03
C VAL A 238 0.25 16.48 2.62
N ASN A 239 1.25 17.35 2.47
CA ASN A 239 1.88 17.60 1.16
C ASN A 239 2.59 16.37 0.57
N CYS A 240 3.07 15.45 1.41
CA CYS A 240 3.65 14.19 0.96
C CYS A 240 2.60 13.19 0.51
N ILE A 241 1.48 13.08 1.25
CA ILE A 241 0.53 11.95 1.10
C ILE A 241 -0.75 12.29 0.35
N ARG A 242 -1.11 13.58 0.17
CA ARG A 242 -2.41 13.98 -0.41
C ARG A 242 -2.71 13.35 -1.77
N PHE A 243 -1.70 13.26 -2.64
CA PHE A 243 -1.83 12.66 -3.97
C PHE A 243 -2.02 11.15 -3.88
N ILE A 244 -1.30 10.48 -2.97
CA ILE A 244 -1.45 9.04 -2.73
C ILE A 244 -2.86 8.74 -2.25
N ILE A 245 -3.39 9.52 -1.31
CA ILE A 245 -4.76 9.35 -0.77
C ILE A 245 -5.79 9.51 -1.88
N PHE A 246 -5.76 10.65 -2.58
CA PHE A 246 -6.73 10.95 -3.64
C PHE A 246 -6.74 9.87 -4.73
N TYR A 247 -5.55 9.49 -5.20
CA TYR A 247 -5.41 8.49 -6.24
C TYR A 247 -5.88 7.10 -5.76
N THR A 248 -5.48 6.68 -4.57
CA THR A 248 -5.86 5.36 -4.02
C THR A 248 -7.39 5.29 -3.83
N MET A 249 -8.03 6.35 -3.35
CA MET A 249 -9.50 6.39 -3.21
C MET A 249 -10.20 6.27 -4.57
N ALA A 250 -9.73 6.98 -5.60
CA ALA A 250 -10.30 6.90 -6.94
C ALA A 250 -10.14 5.49 -7.53
N VAL A 251 -8.94 4.91 -7.46
CA VAL A 251 -8.66 3.57 -7.97
C VAL A 251 -9.47 2.50 -7.22
N SER A 252 -9.51 2.54 -5.88
CA SER A 252 -10.29 1.58 -5.10
C SER A 252 -11.77 1.64 -5.43
N THR A 253 -12.33 2.83 -5.66
CA THR A 253 -13.74 2.97 -6.06
C THR A 253 -14.00 2.28 -7.40
N ILE A 254 -13.14 2.51 -8.39
CA ILE A 254 -13.25 1.88 -9.72
C ILE A 254 -13.06 0.37 -9.65
N VAL A 255 -12.07 -0.11 -8.90
CA VAL A 255 -11.81 -1.55 -8.77
C VAL A 255 -12.97 -2.26 -8.06
N LEU A 256 -13.55 -1.64 -7.03
CA LEU A 256 -14.72 -2.20 -6.33
C LEU A 256 -15.96 -2.27 -7.23
N THR A 257 -16.23 -1.23 -8.03
CA THR A 257 -17.36 -1.27 -8.97
C THR A 257 -17.16 -2.33 -10.04
N LEU A 258 -15.96 -2.43 -10.63
CA LEU A 258 -15.62 -3.46 -11.60
C LEU A 258 -15.71 -4.87 -11.00
N SER A 259 -15.21 -5.06 -9.77
CA SER A 259 -15.30 -6.35 -9.07
C SER A 259 -16.75 -6.76 -8.81
N GLY A 260 -17.61 -5.79 -8.47
CA GLY A 260 -19.05 -6.03 -8.33
C GLY A 260 -19.71 -6.47 -9.65
N ILE A 261 -19.34 -5.85 -10.76
CA ILE A 261 -19.82 -6.23 -12.09
C ILE A 261 -19.37 -7.66 -12.43
N ILE A 262 -18.10 -7.99 -12.24
CA ILE A 262 -17.55 -9.34 -12.47
C ILE A 262 -18.33 -10.38 -11.67
N LEU A 263 -18.60 -10.10 -10.39
CA LEU A 263 -19.34 -11.02 -9.52
C LEU A 263 -20.76 -11.31 -10.04
N ILE A 264 -21.47 -10.27 -10.50
CA ILE A 264 -22.82 -10.41 -11.07
C ILE A 264 -22.78 -11.22 -12.37
N THR A 265 -21.87 -10.89 -13.28
CA THR A 265 -21.75 -11.57 -14.58
C THR A 265 -21.37 -13.05 -14.42
N VAL A 266 -20.48 -13.39 -13.48
CA VAL A 266 -20.14 -14.79 -13.19
C VAL A 266 -21.33 -15.52 -12.56
N SER A 267 -22.09 -14.86 -11.68
CA SER A 267 -23.29 -15.45 -11.08
C SER A 267 -24.35 -15.78 -12.13
N GLU A 268 -24.61 -14.88 -13.09
CA GLU A 268 -25.56 -15.13 -14.18
C GLU A 268 -25.15 -16.31 -15.06
N ASN A 269 -23.85 -16.39 -15.40
CA ASN A 269 -23.34 -17.50 -16.21
C ASN A 269 -23.51 -18.86 -15.51
N ASN A 270 -23.20 -18.94 -14.21
CA ASN A 270 -23.34 -20.20 -13.45
C ASN A 270 -24.81 -20.65 -13.37
N VAL A 271 -25.75 -19.72 -13.17
CA VAL A 271 -27.19 -20.02 -13.17
C VAL A 271 -27.65 -20.53 -14.55
N MET A 272 -27.10 -19.98 -15.63
CA MET A 272 -27.41 -20.45 -16.99
C MET A 272 -26.88 -21.87 -17.23
N TYR A 273 -25.66 -22.19 -16.79
CA TYR A 273 -25.08 -23.53 -16.90
C TYR A 273 -25.85 -24.57 -16.09
N ASP A 274 -26.25 -24.23 -14.85
CA ASP A 274 -27.09 -25.12 -14.03
C ASP A 274 -28.43 -25.37 -14.72
N ASN A 275 -29.09 -24.33 -15.24
CA ASN A 275 -30.37 -24.49 -15.96
C ASN A 275 -30.24 -25.33 -17.25
N VAL A 276 -29.12 -25.26 -17.98
CA VAL A 276 -28.90 -26.10 -19.17
C VAL A 276 -28.65 -27.56 -18.76
N MET A 277 -27.95 -27.80 -17.65
CA MET A 277 -27.69 -29.14 -17.12
C MET A 277 -28.93 -29.80 -16.52
N TYR A 278 -29.91 -29.04 -16.02
CA TYR A 278 -31.22 -29.57 -15.59
C TYR A 278 -32.20 -29.86 -16.74
N VAL A 279 -31.89 -29.41 -17.97
CA VAL A 279 -32.74 -29.59 -19.16
C VAL A 279 -32.22 -30.71 -20.08
N MET A 280 -31.07 -31.30 -19.77
CA MET A 280 -30.48 -32.46 -20.46
C MET A 280 -30.56 -33.72 -19.61
#